data_AF-A0A6J6YTC3-F1
#
_entry.id   AF-A0A6J6YTC3-F1
#
_cell.length_a   1.000
_cell.length_b   1.000
_cell.length_c   1.000
_cell.angle_alpha   90.00
_cell.angle_beta   90.00
_cell.angle_gamma   90.00
#
_symmetry.space_group_name_H-M   'P 1'
#
loop_
_entity.id
_entity.type
_entity.pdbx_description
1 polymer ?
#
loop_
_entity_poly.entity_id
_entity_poly.type
_entity_poly.pdbx_seq_one_letter_code
_entity_poly.pdbx_strand_id
1 'polypeptide(L)'
;MIDLVPWGADRVDDIVDLMLRVAANEDLTPDELLTACHERSGIVMATEDGESVVAVGIDRDLNGQLVASIRLIAVGPKVQRAGRGGLLLEHAEQWATERGAQELLVGGEVPFSLWPGAPVESPIAALCATRGFETHESWQSYLVPTTYRADVPDGITIRRAIHDDDVTRVLLAATSGWPRSADEISRALEHGTCHVALRGESDPVVVGIGCHSITRAGWTGPLVVDESYRRRGIGNALLGKICRDLMIAEFDSVVAAEIPDDGARLFIESVGAVPSTRYQRMSKRLS
;
A
#
# COMPACT_ATOMS: atom_id res chain seq x y z
N MET A 1 15.54 7.24 31.25
CA MET A 1 15.24 7.78 29.92
C MET A 1 15.14 6.56 29.01
N ILE A 2 14.13 6.47 28.16
CA ILE A 2 14.07 5.39 27.17
C ILE A 2 14.79 5.93 25.95
N ASP A 3 15.90 5.29 25.58
CA ASP A 3 16.71 5.71 24.44
C ASP A 3 16.31 4.89 23.20
N LEU A 4 16.40 5.53 22.03
CA LEU A 4 16.17 4.89 20.74
C LEU A 4 17.51 4.56 20.09
N VAL A 5 17.62 3.33 19.59
CA VAL A 5 18.79 2.83 18.88
C VAL A 5 18.41 2.52 17.43
N PRO A 6 19.32 2.74 16.46
CA PRO A 6 19.06 2.40 15.08
C PRO A 6 19.00 0.88 14.90
N TRP A 7 18.00 0.41 14.17
CA TRP A 7 17.89 -0.98 13.74
C TRP A 7 18.19 -1.07 12.24
N GLY A 8 19.07 -1.99 11.86
CA GLY A 8 19.34 -2.33 10.47
C GLY A 8 18.40 -3.43 9.96
N ALA A 9 18.51 -3.75 8.68
CA ALA A 9 17.73 -4.82 8.05
C ALA A 9 17.98 -6.21 8.67
N ASP A 10 19.12 -6.38 9.34
CA ASP A 10 19.47 -7.57 10.12
C ASP A 10 18.56 -7.79 11.35
N ARG A 11 17.76 -6.79 11.72
CA ARG A 11 16.80 -6.83 12.84
C ARG A 11 15.34 -7.00 12.39
N VAL A 12 15.09 -7.40 11.14
CA VAL A 12 13.72 -7.59 10.63
C VAL A 12 12.93 -8.60 11.47
N ASP A 13 13.57 -9.68 11.93
CA ASP A 13 12.89 -10.71 12.73
C ASP A 13 12.37 -10.15 14.07
N ASP A 14 13.09 -9.20 14.68
CA ASP A 14 12.61 -8.51 15.88
C ASP A 14 11.36 -7.65 15.59
N ILE A 15 11.30 -7.04 14.40
CA ILE A 15 10.13 -6.27 13.96
C ILE A 15 8.95 -7.21 13.71
N VAL A 16 9.18 -8.36 13.05
CA VAL A 16 8.17 -9.40 12.85
C VAL A 16 7.60 -9.86 14.21
N ASP A 17 8.47 -10.20 15.16
CA ASP A 17 8.08 -10.63 16.49
C ASP A 17 7.27 -9.59 17.25
N LEU A 18 7.62 -8.31 17.11
CA LEU A 18 6.84 -7.20 17.68
C LEU A 18 5.47 -7.09 16.99
N MET A 19 5.43 -7.16 15.66
CA MET A 19 4.20 -7.04 14.88
C MET A 19 3.23 -8.19 15.14
N LEU A 20 3.72 -9.42 15.35
CA LEU A 20 2.89 -10.55 15.79
C LEU A 20 2.18 -10.28 17.14
N ARG A 21 2.74 -9.42 17.99
CA ARG A 21 2.12 -9.02 19.27
C ARG A 21 1.23 -7.80 19.15
N VAL A 22 1.51 -6.91 18.19
CA VAL A 22 0.82 -5.62 18.03
C VAL A 22 -0.37 -5.74 17.09
N ALA A 23 -0.24 -6.51 16.02
CA ALA A 23 -1.22 -6.63 14.93
C ALA A 23 -1.15 -8.04 14.32
N ALA A 24 -1.37 -9.07 15.15
CA ALA A 24 -1.28 -10.47 14.74
C ALA A 24 -2.14 -10.82 13.52
N ASN A 25 -3.27 -10.13 13.35
CA ASN A 25 -4.23 -10.34 12.26
C ASN A 25 -3.84 -9.66 10.94
N GLU A 26 -2.74 -8.90 10.91
CA GLU A 26 -2.24 -8.30 9.67
C GLU A 26 -1.36 -9.27 8.86
N ASP A 27 -0.95 -10.39 9.47
CA ASP A 27 -0.15 -11.47 8.86
C ASP A 27 1.05 -10.97 8.04
N LEU A 28 1.75 -9.95 8.56
CA LEU A 28 2.86 -9.31 7.86
C LEU A 28 4.06 -10.24 7.73
N THR A 29 4.59 -10.33 6.51
CA THR A 29 5.79 -11.10 6.19
C THR A 29 7.07 -10.30 6.47
N PRO A 30 8.22 -10.97 6.66
CA PRO A 30 9.51 -10.31 6.74
C PRO A 30 9.81 -9.42 5.52
N ASP A 31 9.48 -9.87 4.31
CA ASP A 31 9.73 -9.13 3.07
C ASP A 31 8.90 -7.83 3.00
N GLU A 32 7.63 -7.89 3.40
CA GLU A 32 6.76 -6.70 3.53
C GLU A 32 7.35 -5.67 4.51
N LEU A 33 7.87 -6.13 5.65
CA LEU A 33 8.49 -5.27 6.65
C LEU A 33 9.83 -4.72 6.16
N LEU A 34 10.63 -5.49 5.44
CA LEU A 34 11.86 -5.01 4.80
C LEU A 34 11.57 -3.93 3.76
N THR A 35 10.56 -4.13 2.90
CA THR A 35 10.11 -3.12 1.95
C THR A 35 9.76 -1.82 2.68
N ALA A 36 8.91 -1.90 3.71
CA ALA A 36 8.44 -0.73 4.43
C ALA A 36 9.55 -0.01 5.20
N CYS A 37 10.49 -0.77 5.78
CA CYS A 37 11.46 -0.24 6.72
C CYS A 37 12.79 0.16 6.08
N HIS A 38 13.23 -0.55 5.03
CA HIS A 38 14.63 -0.49 4.56
C HIS A 38 14.84 -0.36 3.05
N GLU A 39 13.84 -0.64 2.21
CA GLU A 39 14.03 -0.60 0.73
C GLU A 39 14.22 0.83 0.20
N ARG A 40 13.69 1.83 0.90
CA ARG A 40 13.81 3.25 0.54
C ARG A 40 14.52 4.06 1.61
N SER A 41 15.12 5.18 1.20
CA SER A 41 15.76 6.16 2.08
C SER A 41 14.93 6.46 3.32
N GLY A 42 15.54 6.31 4.49
CA GLY A 42 14.85 6.42 5.78
C GLY A 42 15.71 6.01 6.96
N ILE A 43 15.08 5.91 8.12
CA ILE A 43 15.66 5.35 9.34
C ILE A 43 14.65 4.44 10.03
N VAL A 44 15.17 3.44 10.74
CA VAL A 44 14.40 2.63 11.68
C VAL A 44 15.02 2.79 13.05
N MET A 45 14.21 3.20 14.02
CA MET A 45 14.62 3.47 15.38
C MET A 45 13.73 2.67 16.33
N ALA A 46 14.35 2.01 17.30
CA ALA A 46 13.64 1.17 18.25
C ALA A 46 14.19 1.34 19.67
N THR A 47 13.40 0.94 20.66
CA THR A 47 13.87 0.92 22.04
C THR A 47 14.82 -0.26 22.27
N GLU A 48 15.78 -0.12 23.18
CA GLU A 48 16.76 -1.19 23.48
C GLU A 48 16.10 -2.51 23.91
N ASP A 49 14.94 -2.43 24.57
CA ASP A 49 14.16 -3.60 24.98
C ASP A 49 13.34 -4.24 23.85
N GLY A 50 13.38 -3.68 22.65
CA GLY A 50 12.69 -4.21 21.46
C GLY A 50 11.16 -4.10 21.51
N GLU A 51 10.60 -3.35 22.46
CA GLU A 51 9.15 -3.25 22.65
C GLU A 51 8.52 -2.06 21.91
N SER A 52 9.27 -1.32 21.10
CA SER A 52 8.77 -0.17 20.34
C SER A 52 9.67 0.15 19.15
N VAL A 53 9.08 0.44 17.98
CA VAL A 53 9.80 0.75 16.75
C VAL A 53 9.07 1.81 15.93
N VAL A 54 9.83 2.66 15.25
CA VAL A 54 9.34 3.56 14.20
C VAL A 54 10.25 3.48 12.98
N ALA A 55 9.65 3.37 11.80
CA ALA A 55 10.32 3.51 10.53
C ALA A 55 9.82 4.79 9.84
N VAL A 56 10.74 5.67 9.49
CA VAL A 56 10.46 6.96 8.86
C VAL A 56 11.23 7.07 7.56
N GLY A 57 10.51 7.40 6.51
CA GLY A 57 11.05 7.68 5.18
C GLY A 57 11.15 9.16 4.89
N ILE A 58 11.96 9.50 3.89
CA ILE A 58 11.96 10.82 3.29
C ILE A 58 12.01 10.71 1.78
N ASP A 59 11.12 11.43 1.12
CA ASP A 59 10.91 11.36 -0.33
C ASP A 59 10.49 12.74 -0.86
N ARG A 60 10.44 12.89 -2.19
CA ARG A 60 9.87 14.08 -2.82
C ARG A 60 8.44 13.81 -3.25
N ASP A 61 7.54 14.73 -2.94
CA ASP A 61 6.17 14.71 -3.44
C ASP A 61 6.12 15.04 -4.94
N LEU A 62 4.92 15.05 -5.52
CA LEU A 62 4.70 15.38 -6.93
C LEU A 62 5.10 16.82 -7.31
N ASN A 63 5.21 17.72 -6.34
CA ASN A 63 5.66 19.10 -6.54
C ASN A 63 7.17 19.27 -6.31
N GLY A 64 7.88 18.17 -5.99
CA GLY A 64 9.30 18.17 -5.67
C GLY A 64 9.64 18.67 -4.26
N GLN A 65 8.64 18.89 -3.39
CA GLN A 65 8.83 19.23 -1.98
C GLN A 65 9.30 18.00 -1.21
N LEU A 66 10.18 18.22 -0.23
CA LEU A 66 10.69 17.15 0.61
C LEU A 66 9.68 16.86 1.72
N VAL A 67 9.18 15.63 1.75
CA VAL A 67 8.19 15.15 2.72
C VAL A 67 8.72 13.93 3.44
N ALA A 68 8.42 13.81 4.73
CA ALA A 68 8.71 12.62 5.51
C ALA A 68 7.44 11.79 5.68
N SER A 69 7.57 10.47 5.74
CA SER A 69 6.44 9.56 5.95
C SER A 69 6.75 8.52 7.00
N ILE A 70 5.81 8.34 7.94
CA ILE A 70 5.83 7.20 8.86
C ILE A 70 5.39 5.97 8.07
N ARG A 71 6.32 5.04 7.87
CA ARG A 71 6.10 3.78 7.14
C ARG A 71 5.66 2.67 8.09
N LEU A 72 6.13 2.71 9.33
CA LEU A 72 5.73 1.79 10.41
C LEU A 72 5.86 2.52 11.76
N ILE A 73 4.90 2.30 12.65
CA ILE A 73 5.04 2.66 14.07
C ILE A 73 4.33 1.61 14.92
N ALA A 74 5.04 1.03 15.88
CA ALA A 74 4.50 -0.02 16.73
C ALA A 74 4.99 0.11 18.16
N VAL A 75 4.09 -0.16 19.11
CA VAL A 75 4.36 -0.18 20.55
C VAL A 75 3.77 -1.46 21.12
N GLY A 76 4.64 -2.28 21.69
CA GLY A 76 4.31 -3.57 22.27
C GLY A 76 3.23 -3.44 23.37
N PRO A 77 2.29 -4.39 23.45
CA PRO A 77 1.11 -4.28 24.29
C PRO A 77 1.41 -4.08 25.79
N LYS A 78 2.55 -4.60 26.27
CA LYS A 78 2.96 -4.51 27.68
C LYS A 78 3.44 -3.12 28.09
N VAL A 79 3.78 -2.27 27.13
CA VAL A 79 4.40 -0.96 27.36
C VAL A 79 3.60 0.18 26.72
N GLN A 80 2.38 -0.11 26.26
CA GLN A 80 1.43 0.91 25.82
C GLN A 80 1.05 1.83 26.98
N ARG A 81 0.60 3.05 26.65
CA ARG A 81 0.22 4.10 27.61
C ARG A 81 1.35 4.55 28.55
N ALA A 82 2.60 4.19 28.27
CA ALA A 82 3.79 4.64 28.99
C ALA A 82 4.55 5.77 28.27
N GLY A 83 3.89 6.48 27.34
CA GLY A 83 4.50 7.58 26.57
C GLY A 83 5.34 7.14 25.35
N ARG A 84 5.54 5.84 25.11
CA ARG A 84 6.42 5.35 24.03
C ARG A 84 6.02 5.79 22.62
N GLY A 85 4.73 5.72 22.29
CA GLY A 85 4.25 6.20 20.98
C GLY A 85 4.54 7.68 20.76
N GLY A 86 4.41 8.49 21.82
CA GLY A 86 4.76 9.92 21.77
C GLY A 86 6.25 10.14 21.54
N LEU A 87 7.12 9.40 22.23
CA LEU A 87 8.57 9.41 22.04
C LEU A 87 8.95 9.06 20.58
N LEU A 88 8.34 8.02 20.02
CA LEU A 88 8.59 7.61 18.64
C LEU A 88 8.18 8.69 17.63
N LEU A 89 7.01 9.31 17.81
CA LEU A 89 6.56 10.41 16.95
C LEU A 89 7.45 11.65 17.07
N GLU A 90 7.83 12.04 18.29
CA GLU A 90 8.76 13.16 18.52
C GLU A 90 10.09 12.93 17.81
N HIS A 91 10.63 11.71 17.88
CA HIS A 91 11.85 11.35 17.18
C HIS A 91 11.68 11.41 15.65
N ALA A 92 10.56 10.92 15.12
CA ALA A 92 10.24 11.00 13.70
C ALA A 92 10.15 12.45 13.21
N GLU A 93 9.47 13.32 13.96
CA GLU A 93 9.36 14.76 13.68
C GLU A 93 10.74 15.41 13.67
N GLN A 94 11.55 15.19 14.71
CA GLN A 94 12.89 15.77 14.81
C GLN A 94 13.78 15.30 13.64
N TRP A 95 13.82 14.00 13.36
CA TRP A 95 14.61 13.43 12.27
C TRP A 95 14.24 14.00 10.90
N ALA A 96 12.95 14.24 10.68
CA ALA A 96 12.41 14.81 9.47
C ALA A 96 12.76 16.30 9.33
N THR A 97 12.59 17.10 10.39
CA THR A 97 12.96 18.52 10.44
C THR A 97 14.45 18.71 10.18
N GLU A 98 15.32 17.91 10.80
CA GLU A 98 16.78 17.95 10.59
C GLU A 98 17.20 17.69 9.13
N ARG A 99 16.35 17.02 8.35
CA ARG A 99 16.55 16.75 6.92
C ARG A 99 15.86 17.75 6.01
N GLY A 100 15.17 18.74 6.58
CA GLY A 100 14.47 19.78 5.84
C GLY A 100 13.14 19.34 5.22
N ALA A 101 12.54 18.26 5.73
CA ALA A 101 11.17 17.93 5.36
C ALA A 101 10.22 19.03 5.84
N GLN A 102 9.25 19.41 5.00
CA GLN A 102 8.26 20.45 5.35
C GLN A 102 7.03 19.86 6.06
N GLU A 103 6.85 18.55 5.95
CA GLU A 103 5.67 17.84 6.42
C GLU A 103 6.05 16.42 6.82
N LEU A 104 5.41 15.92 7.88
CA LEU A 104 5.44 14.51 8.28
C LEU A 104 4.07 13.90 8.07
N LEU A 105 4.04 12.80 7.32
CA LEU A 105 2.83 12.11 6.87
C LEU A 105 2.66 10.80 7.60
N VAL A 106 1.42 10.43 7.86
CA VAL A 106 1.02 9.12 8.37
C VAL A 106 0.21 8.41 7.27
N GLY A 107 0.93 7.56 6.53
CA GLY A 107 0.43 6.77 5.40
C GLY A 107 0.33 7.49 4.05
N GLY A 108 0.24 6.70 2.98
CA GLY A 108 -0.43 7.03 1.71
C GLY A 108 0.24 7.94 0.67
N GLU A 109 1.38 8.59 0.95
CA GLU A 109 1.97 9.50 -0.06
C GLU A 109 3.07 8.88 -0.93
N VAL A 110 3.68 7.79 -0.47
CA VAL A 110 4.79 7.14 -1.18
C VAL A 110 4.35 5.80 -1.76
N PRO A 111 4.85 5.42 -2.96
CA PRO A 111 4.67 4.08 -3.49
C PRO A 111 5.09 3.03 -2.45
N PHE A 112 4.36 1.91 -2.45
CA PHE A 112 4.65 0.71 -1.66
C PHE A 112 4.37 0.79 -0.16
N SER A 113 3.43 1.63 0.28
CA SER A 113 2.99 1.66 1.67
C SER A 113 2.35 0.32 2.13
N LEU A 114 2.55 -0.06 3.40
CA LEU A 114 1.85 -1.21 4.02
C LEU A 114 0.38 -0.89 4.30
N TRP A 115 0.12 0.36 4.67
CA TRP A 115 -1.23 0.87 4.88
C TRP A 115 -1.36 2.22 4.19
N PRO A 116 -2.53 2.50 3.61
CA PRO A 116 -2.78 3.77 2.93
C PRO A 116 -2.89 4.96 3.89
N GLY A 117 -3.09 4.68 5.18
CA GLY A 117 -3.28 5.67 6.22
C GLY A 117 -3.29 5.02 7.60
N ALA A 118 -3.54 5.83 8.63
CA ALA A 118 -3.86 5.31 9.95
C ALA A 118 -5.32 4.78 9.96
N PRO A 119 -5.62 3.61 10.55
CA PRO A 119 -7.01 3.22 10.76
C PRO A 119 -7.72 4.26 11.65
N VAL A 120 -8.92 4.70 11.27
CA VAL A 120 -9.61 5.85 11.90
C VAL A 120 -9.81 5.66 13.41
N GLU A 121 -10.16 4.46 13.84
CA GLU A 121 -10.47 4.14 15.25
C GLU A 121 -9.23 3.64 16.03
N SER A 122 -8.03 3.78 15.46
CA SER A 122 -6.81 3.26 16.07
C SER A 122 -6.21 4.18 17.15
N PRO A 123 -5.44 3.61 18.10
CA PRO A 123 -4.66 4.40 19.05
C PRO A 123 -3.66 5.35 18.38
N ILE A 124 -3.10 4.98 17.21
CA ILE A 124 -2.16 5.85 16.49
C ILE A 124 -2.87 7.06 15.90
N ALA A 125 -4.08 6.90 15.34
CA ALA A 125 -4.91 8.03 14.88
C ALA A 125 -5.20 9.02 16.02
N ALA A 126 -5.63 8.50 17.18
CA ALA A 126 -5.87 9.32 18.37
C ALA A 126 -4.60 10.05 18.84
N LEU A 127 -3.46 9.35 18.90
CA LEU A 127 -2.18 9.93 19.27
C LEU A 127 -1.78 11.06 18.31
N CYS A 128 -1.84 10.83 17.00
CA CYS A 128 -1.50 11.84 15.99
C CYS A 128 -2.37 13.10 16.15
N ALA A 129 -3.68 12.95 16.35
CA ALA A 129 -4.58 14.07 16.57
C ALA A 129 -4.17 14.91 17.81
N THR A 130 -3.78 14.25 18.92
CA THR A 130 -3.29 14.98 20.12
C THR A 130 -1.94 15.67 19.92
N ARG A 131 -1.19 15.28 18.87
CA ARG A 131 0.14 15.82 18.54
C ARG A 131 0.10 16.88 17.43
N GLY A 132 -1.09 17.32 17.04
CA GLY A 132 -1.28 18.38 16.05
C GLY A 132 -1.19 17.90 14.61
N PHE A 133 -1.35 16.59 14.36
CA PHE A 133 -1.58 16.11 13.00
C PHE A 133 -3.02 16.41 12.59
N GLU A 134 -3.18 16.93 11.39
CA GLU A 134 -4.47 17.19 10.75
C GLU A 134 -4.86 16.03 9.84
N THR A 135 -6.16 15.80 9.67
CA THR A 135 -6.68 14.79 8.74
C THR A 135 -7.04 15.46 7.43
N HIS A 136 -6.56 14.92 6.32
CA HIS A 136 -6.80 15.48 4.98
C HIS A 136 -7.81 14.66 4.19
N GLU A 137 -7.69 13.34 4.26
CA GLU A 137 -8.45 12.40 3.46
C GLU A 137 -8.79 11.16 4.27
N SER A 138 -9.90 10.50 3.92
CA SER A 138 -10.24 9.20 4.48
C SER A 138 -10.85 8.33 3.40
N TRP A 139 -10.52 7.05 3.41
CA TRP A 139 -11.02 6.08 2.43
C TRP A 139 -11.47 4.80 3.14
N GLN A 140 -12.43 4.12 2.52
CA GLN A 140 -12.92 2.83 2.97
C GLN A 140 -12.26 1.75 2.13
N SER A 141 -11.60 0.79 2.78
CA SER A 141 -11.19 -0.46 2.13
C SER A 141 -12.36 -1.44 2.07
N TYR A 142 -12.30 -2.36 1.11
CA TYR A 142 -13.30 -3.40 0.90
C TYR A 142 -12.64 -4.77 0.78
N LEU A 143 -13.37 -5.80 1.18
CA LEU A 143 -13.00 -7.19 0.96
C LEU A 143 -13.85 -7.74 -0.18
N VAL A 144 -13.20 -8.07 -1.30
CA VAL A 144 -13.82 -8.76 -2.43
C VAL A 144 -13.65 -10.26 -2.22
N PRO A 145 -14.70 -11.10 -2.25
CA PRO A 145 -14.54 -12.54 -2.10
C PRO A 145 -13.69 -13.11 -3.24
N THR A 146 -12.68 -13.94 -2.94
CA THR A 146 -11.82 -14.53 -4.00
C THR A 146 -12.56 -15.54 -4.88
N THR A 147 -13.80 -15.90 -4.54
CA THR A 147 -14.71 -16.65 -5.40
C THR A 147 -15.31 -15.82 -6.53
N TYR A 148 -15.16 -14.48 -6.52
CA TYR A 148 -15.68 -13.60 -7.57
C TYR A 148 -15.11 -13.95 -8.96
N ARG A 149 -15.99 -14.07 -9.96
CA ARG A 149 -15.64 -14.38 -11.35
C ARG A 149 -16.40 -13.45 -12.28
N ALA A 150 -15.76 -13.12 -13.39
CA ALA A 150 -16.37 -12.39 -14.49
C ALA A 150 -15.85 -12.94 -15.82
N ASP A 151 -16.73 -12.96 -16.81
CA ASP A 151 -16.37 -13.36 -18.17
C ASP A 151 -15.49 -12.30 -18.83
N VAL A 152 -14.57 -12.76 -19.68
CA VAL A 152 -13.75 -11.87 -20.49
C VAL A 152 -14.61 -11.33 -21.64
N PRO A 153 -14.70 -10.00 -21.85
CA PRO A 153 -15.49 -9.44 -22.94
C PRO A 153 -14.98 -9.87 -24.32
N ASP A 154 -15.90 -9.94 -25.31
CA ASP A 154 -15.56 -10.27 -26.68
C ASP A 154 -14.45 -9.37 -27.26
N GLY A 155 -13.49 -9.98 -27.95
CA GLY A 155 -12.36 -9.28 -28.56
C GLY A 155 -11.28 -8.80 -27.58
N ILE A 156 -11.40 -9.17 -26.30
CA ILE A 156 -10.39 -8.91 -25.26
C ILE A 156 -9.73 -10.23 -24.86
N THR A 157 -8.41 -10.20 -24.69
CA THR A 157 -7.64 -11.27 -24.05
C THR A 157 -7.12 -10.77 -22.71
N ILE A 158 -7.26 -11.57 -21.65
CA ILE A 158 -6.65 -11.27 -20.35
C ILE A 158 -5.74 -12.40 -19.93
N ARG A 159 -4.51 -12.05 -19.57
CA ARG A 159 -3.49 -12.98 -19.10
C ARG A 159 -2.48 -12.28 -18.19
N ARG A 160 -1.73 -13.09 -17.45
CA ARG A 160 -0.61 -12.61 -16.64
C ARG A 160 0.54 -12.15 -17.55
N ALA A 161 1.12 -11.01 -17.24
CA ALA A 161 2.24 -10.44 -17.99
C ALA A 161 3.56 -11.05 -17.52
N ILE A 162 3.88 -12.24 -18.03
CA ILE A 162 5.14 -12.97 -17.69
C ILE A 162 6.14 -12.92 -18.84
N HIS A 163 5.67 -12.86 -20.09
CA HIS A 163 6.56 -12.87 -21.25
C HIS A 163 7.14 -11.49 -21.49
N ASP A 164 8.40 -11.39 -21.92
CA ASP A 164 9.12 -10.13 -22.17
C ASP A 164 8.31 -9.13 -23.03
N ASP A 165 7.60 -9.67 -24.02
CA ASP A 165 6.72 -8.96 -24.92
C ASP A 165 5.53 -8.29 -24.21
N ASP A 166 4.99 -8.93 -23.17
CA ASP A 166 3.93 -8.37 -22.34
C ASP A 166 4.48 -7.34 -21.38
N VAL A 167 5.59 -7.68 -20.72
CA VAL A 167 6.29 -6.81 -19.77
C VAL A 167 6.60 -5.49 -20.47
N THR A 168 7.17 -5.55 -21.67
CA THR A 168 7.49 -4.36 -22.48
C THR A 168 6.25 -3.55 -22.81
N ARG A 169 5.16 -4.18 -23.28
CA ARG A 169 3.90 -3.49 -23.60
C ARG A 169 3.26 -2.85 -22.37
N VAL A 170 3.26 -3.55 -21.24
CA VAL A 170 2.69 -3.06 -19.98
C VAL A 170 3.50 -1.87 -19.45
N LEU A 171 4.83 -1.93 -19.45
CA LEU A 171 5.68 -0.81 -19.03
C LEU A 171 5.49 0.43 -19.93
N LEU A 172 5.42 0.23 -21.25
CA LEU A 172 5.12 1.32 -22.20
C LEU A 172 3.74 1.94 -21.94
N ALA A 173 2.71 1.12 -21.73
CA ALA A 173 1.35 1.59 -21.45
C ALA A 173 1.26 2.29 -20.08
N ALA A 174 1.92 1.77 -19.06
CA ALA A 174 1.93 2.34 -17.71
C ALA A 174 2.61 3.72 -17.71
N THR A 175 3.79 3.84 -18.34
CA THR A 175 4.54 5.11 -18.37
C THR A 175 3.84 6.20 -19.19
N SER A 176 3.13 5.83 -20.27
CA SER A 176 2.45 6.80 -21.15
C SER A 176 1.00 7.10 -20.75
N GLY A 177 0.24 6.09 -20.30
CA GLY A 177 -1.20 6.20 -20.03
C GLY A 177 -1.55 6.33 -18.56
N TRP A 178 -0.74 5.76 -17.65
CA TRP A 178 -1.01 5.74 -16.21
C TRP A 178 0.24 6.04 -15.37
N PRO A 179 0.91 7.18 -15.58
CA PRO A 179 2.23 7.45 -14.98
C PRO A 179 2.24 7.43 -13.45
N ARG A 180 1.11 7.77 -12.79
CA ARG A 180 0.98 7.69 -11.32
C ARG A 180 1.07 6.27 -10.76
N SER A 181 0.75 5.27 -11.59
CA SER A 181 0.73 3.86 -11.24
C SER A 181 1.92 3.10 -11.82
N ALA A 182 2.85 3.78 -12.50
CA ALA A 182 3.93 3.12 -13.25
C ALA A 182 4.88 2.34 -12.34
N ASP A 183 5.27 2.91 -11.20
CA ASP A 183 6.16 2.25 -10.23
C ASP A 183 5.50 0.99 -9.64
N GLU A 184 4.21 1.09 -9.30
CA GLU A 184 3.39 -0.02 -8.80
C GLU A 184 3.26 -1.14 -9.83
N ILE A 185 2.92 -0.79 -11.07
CA ILE A 185 2.82 -1.76 -12.16
C ILE A 185 4.17 -2.42 -12.44
N SER A 186 5.27 -1.67 -12.40
CA SER A 186 6.63 -2.20 -12.57
C SER A 186 6.94 -3.26 -11.52
N ARG A 187 6.69 -2.95 -10.24
CA ARG A 187 6.92 -3.90 -9.16
C ARG A 187 5.99 -5.12 -9.23
N ALA A 188 4.73 -4.94 -9.64
CA ALA A 188 3.83 -6.06 -9.89
C ALA A 188 4.33 -7.00 -11.01
N LEU A 189 5.01 -6.46 -12.03
CA LEU A 189 5.65 -7.28 -13.07
C LEU A 189 6.82 -8.07 -12.51
N GLU A 190 7.68 -7.44 -11.69
CA GLU A 190 8.81 -8.11 -11.01
C GLU A 190 8.34 -9.27 -10.12
N HIS A 191 7.20 -9.10 -9.45
CA HIS A 191 6.60 -10.13 -8.59
C HIS A 191 5.77 -11.17 -9.37
N GLY A 192 5.52 -10.95 -10.66
CA GLY A 192 4.65 -11.82 -11.45
C GLY A 192 3.17 -11.77 -11.02
N THR A 193 2.71 -10.64 -10.50
CA THR A 193 1.35 -10.40 -9.98
C THR A 193 0.55 -9.38 -10.80
N CYS A 194 1.01 -9.13 -12.04
CA CYS A 194 0.39 -8.22 -13.00
C CYS A 194 -0.39 -8.98 -14.08
N HIS A 195 -1.67 -8.64 -14.25
CA HIS A 195 -2.52 -9.07 -15.36
C HIS A 195 -2.72 -7.93 -16.35
N VAL A 196 -2.69 -8.27 -17.64
CA VAL A 196 -2.89 -7.33 -18.74
C VAL A 196 -4.12 -7.72 -19.56
N ALA A 197 -4.93 -6.73 -19.90
CA ALA A 197 -6.02 -6.84 -20.87
C ALA A 197 -5.55 -6.28 -22.22
N LEU A 198 -5.65 -7.11 -23.25
CA LEU A 198 -5.18 -6.83 -24.61
C LEU A 198 -6.34 -6.88 -25.60
N ARG A 199 -6.32 -5.97 -26.58
CA ARG A 199 -7.27 -5.92 -27.70
C ARG A 199 -6.55 -6.14 -29.02
N GLY A 200 -7.08 -7.03 -29.86
CA GLY A 200 -6.49 -7.42 -31.14
C GLY A 200 -5.55 -8.63 -31.03
N GLU A 201 -5.47 -9.43 -32.10
CA GLU A 201 -4.71 -10.68 -32.11
C GLU A 201 -3.28 -10.51 -32.65
N SER A 202 -3.12 -9.86 -33.82
CA SER A 202 -1.81 -9.74 -34.49
C SER A 202 -0.92 -8.62 -33.95
N ASP A 203 -1.53 -7.54 -33.44
CA ASP A 203 -0.83 -6.41 -32.81
C ASP A 203 -1.62 -5.98 -31.56
N PRO A 204 -1.44 -6.70 -30.44
CA PRO A 204 -2.27 -6.52 -29.26
C PRO A 204 -1.96 -5.19 -28.57
N VAL A 205 -3.01 -4.38 -28.37
CA VAL A 205 -2.94 -3.11 -27.65
C VAL A 205 -3.38 -3.30 -26.20
N VAL A 206 -2.61 -2.75 -25.25
CA VAL A 206 -2.99 -2.72 -23.84
C VAL A 206 -4.18 -1.79 -23.63
N VAL A 207 -5.26 -2.32 -23.06
CA VAL A 207 -6.49 -1.56 -22.76
C VAL A 207 -6.86 -1.60 -21.27
N GLY A 208 -6.11 -2.34 -20.46
CA GLY A 208 -6.25 -2.35 -19.01
C GLY A 208 -5.17 -3.19 -18.32
N ILE A 209 -4.92 -2.88 -17.07
CA ILE A 209 -3.93 -3.54 -16.20
C ILE A 209 -4.58 -3.75 -14.84
N GLY A 210 -4.37 -4.92 -14.25
CA GLY A 210 -4.79 -5.24 -12.90
C GLY A 210 -3.67 -5.92 -12.13
N CYS A 211 -3.27 -5.32 -11.03
CA CYS A 211 -2.19 -5.82 -10.18
C CYS A 211 -2.70 -6.25 -8.81
N HIS A 212 -1.95 -7.15 -8.18
CA HIS A 212 -2.15 -7.51 -6.79
C HIS A 212 -0.81 -7.76 -6.11
N SER A 213 -0.81 -7.84 -4.78
CA SER A 213 0.34 -8.25 -3.97
C SER A 213 1.65 -7.53 -4.31
N ILE A 214 1.55 -6.22 -4.55
CA ILE A 214 2.69 -5.35 -4.87
C ILE A 214 3.55 -5.18 -3.63
N THR A 215 2.94 -4.67 -2.57
CA THR A 215 3.57 -4.63 -1.25
C THR A 215 3.00 -5.72 -0.39
N ARG A 216 1.68 -5.72 -0.18
CA ARG A 216 1.02 -6.65 0.73
C ARG A 216 0.34 -7.81 0.02
N ALA A 217 0.63 -9.02 0.46
CA ALA A 217 -0.05 -10.22 -0.02
C ALA A 217 -1.59 -10.08 0.18
N GLY A 218 -2.38 -10.54 -0.80
CA GLY A 218 -3.84 -10.42 -0.76
C GLY A 218 -4.42 -9.03 -1.12
N TRP A 219 -3.62 -7.99 -1.30
CA TRP A 219 -4.12 -6.65 -1.68
C TRP A 219 -4.16 -6.46 -3.20
N THR A 220 -5.16 -5.75 -3.72
CA THR A 220 -5.23 -5.33 -5.12
C THR A 220 -4.91 -3.86 -5.29
N GLY A 221 -4.32 -3.55 -6.43
CA GLY A 221 -4.01 -2.19 -6.87
C GLY A 221 -2.70 -2.21 -7.63
N PRO A 222 -2.54 -1.35 -8.66
CA PRO A 222 -3.59 -0.59 -9.31
C PRO A 222 -4.49 -1.48 -10.19
N LEU A 223 -5.74 -1.05 -10.41
CA LEU A 223 -6.67 -1.63 -11.38
C LEU A 223 -7.13 -0.51 -12.32
N VAL A 224 -6.56 -0.46 -13.51
CA VAL A 224 -6.76 0.63 -14.48
C VAL A 224 -7.28 0.09 -15.80
N VAL A 225 -8.18 0.85 -16.41
CA VAL A 225 -8.74 0.56 -17.74
C VAL A 225 -8.73 1.85 -18.55
N ASP A 226 -8.30 1.73 -19.80
CA ASP A 226 -8.27 2.83 -20.75
C ASP A 226 -9.66 3.46 -20.84
N GLU A 227 -9.72 4.80 -20.85
CA GLU A 227 -10.98 5.52 -20.75
C GLU A 227 -11.97 5.13 -21.85
N SER A 228 -11.48 4.90 -23.06
CA SER A 228 -12.30 4.50 -24.20
C SER A 228 -12.87 3.08 -24.07
N TYR A 229 -12.30 2.25 -23.19
CA TYR A 229 -12.71 0.86 -22.92
C TYR A 229 -13.39 0.66 -21.56
N ARG A 230 -13.58 1.73 -20.76
CA ARG A 230 -14.32 1.67 -19.50
C ARG A 230 -15.77 1.24 -19.71
N ARG A 231 -16.37 0.66 -18.67
CA ARG A 231 -17.77 0.17 -18.65
C ARG A 231 -18.08 -0.94 -19.67
N ARG A 232 -17.05 -1.66 -20.13
CA ARG A 232 -17.18 -2.82 -21.04
C ARG A 232 -16.89 -4.17 -20.38
N GLY A 233 -16.83 -4.22 -19.05
CA GLY A 233 -16.54 -5.45 -18.29
C GLY A 233 -15.06 -5.80 -18.12
N ILE A 234 -14.12 -5.05 -18.71
CA ILE A 234 -12.67 -5.33 -18.61
C ILE A 234 -12.17 -5.30 -17.16
N GLY A 235 -12.56 -4.27 -16.38
CA GLY A 235 -12.19 -4.18 -14.96
C GLY A 235 -12.71 -5.36 -14.13
N ASN A 236 -13.95 -5.81 -14.40
CA ASN A 236 -14.52 -7.00 -13.75
C ASN A 236 -13.69 -8.26 -14.08
N ALA A 237 -13.34 -8.45 -15.35
CA ALA A 237 -12.59 -9.61 -15.79
C ALA A 237 -11.15 -9.61 -15.25
N LEU A 238 -10.48 -8.45 -15.17
CA LEU A 238 -9.18 -8.30 -14.51
C LEU A 238 -9.26 -8.64 -13.01
N LEU A 239 -10.25 -8.07 -12.29
CA LEU A 239 -10.47 -8.38 -10.88
C LEU A 239 -10.77 -9.87 -10.67
N GLY A 240 -11.51 -10.51 -11.57
CA GLY A 240 -11.75 -11.95 -11.54
C GLY A 240 -10.47 -12.80 -11.70
N LYS A 241 -9.48 -12.34 -12.48
CA LYS A 241 -8.16 -13.00 -12.55
C LYS A 241 -7.37 -12.83 -11.26
N ILE A 242 -7.36 -11.64 -10.68
CA ILE A 242 -6.74 -11.36 -9.39
C ILE A 242 -7.35 -12.23 -8.29
N CYS A 243 -8.69 -12.30 -8.23
CA CYS A 243 -9.41 -13.14 -7.28
C CYS A 243 -9.04 -14.62 -7.45
N ARG A 244 -8.89 -15.10 -8.69
CA ARG A 244 -8.47 -16.48 -8.95
C ARG A 244 -7.05 -16.76 -8.45
N ASP A 245 -6.11 -15.84 -8.70
CA ASP A 245 -4.71 -16.00 -8.26
C ASP A 245 -4.62 -16.02 -6.73
N LEU A 246 -5.35 -15.11 -6.06
CA LEU A 246 -5.37 -15.04 -4.61
C LEU A 246 -6.13 -16.21 -3.97
N MET A 247 -7.17 -16.75 -4.62
CA MET A 247 -7.80 -18.00 -4.18
C MET A 247 -6.82 -19.19 -4.25
N ILE A 248 -5.98 -19.26 -5.29
CA ILE A 248 -4.95 -20.31 -5.42
C ILE A 248 -3.87 -20.15 -4.34
N ALA A 249 -3.58 -18.91 -3.94
CA ALA A 249 -2.70 -18.59 -2.82
C ALA A 249 -3.40 -18.66 -1.44
N GLU A 250 -4.58 -19.30 -1.36
CA GLU A 250 -5.31 -19.58 -0.12
C GLU A 250 -5.86 -18.35 0.62
N PHE A 251 -6.01 -17.21 -0.07
CA PHE A 251 -6.77 -16.07 0.45
C PHE A 251 -8.27 -16.25 0.20
N ASP A 252 -9.09 -15.98 1.22
CA ASP A 252 -10.56 -15.96 1.10
C ASP A 252 -11.10 -14.66 0.49
N SER A 253 -10.33 -13.57 0.59
CA SER A 253 -10.70 -12.25 0.08
C SER A 253 -9.52 -11.47 -0.46
N VAL A 254 -9.80 -10.61 -1.43
CA VAL A 254 -8.90 -9.58 -1.94
C VAL A 254 -9.18 -8.27 -1.23
N VAL A 255 -8.16 -7.62 -0.69
CA VAL A 255 -8.29 -6.28 -0.10
C VAL A 255 -8.19 -5.23 -1.20
N ALA A 256 -9.28 -4.52 -1.47
CA ALA A 256 -9.29 -3.33 -2.31
C ALA A 256 -9.17 -2.08 -1.42
N ALA A 257 -8.00 -1.46 -1.42
CA ALA A 257 -7.71 -0.26 -0.65
C ALA A 257 -7.63 0.98 -1.56
N GLU A 258 -7.58 2.17 -0.94
CA GLU A 258 -7.41 3.47 -1.64
C GLU A 258 -8.40 3.69 -2.78
N ILE A 259 -9.67 3.40 -2.54
CA ILE A 259 -10.73 3.62 -3.52
C ILE A 259 -10.80 5.12 -3.85
N PRO A 260 -10.46 5.55 -5.08
CA PRO A 260 -10.14 6.95 -5.37
C PRO A 260 -11.37 7.83 -5.58
N ASP A 261 -12.50 7.25 -6.01
CA ASP A 261 -13.71 7.98 -6.33
C ASP A 261 -14.98 7.10 -6.20
N ASP A 262 -16.15 7.74 -6.30
CA ASP A 262 -17.45 7.07 -6.23
C ASP A 262 -17.67 6.04 -7.34
N GLY A 263 -17.08 6.23 -8.51
CA GLY A 263 -17.17 5.26 -9.61
C GLY A 263 -16.45 3.97 -9.28
N ALA A 264 -15.23 4.07 -8.75
CA ALA A 264 -14.46 2.93 -8.27
C ALA A 264 -15.15 2.25 -7.08
N ARG A 265 -15.74 3.03 -6.16
CA ARG A 265 -16.52 2.49 -5.04
C ARG A 265 -17.72 1.68 -5.52
N LEU A 266 -18.55 2.25 -6.39
CA LEU A 266 -19.72 1.57 -6.95
C LEU A 266 -19.33 0.31 -7.73
N PHE A 267 -18.20 0.34 -8.44
CA PHE A 267 -17.64 -0.84 -9.10
C PHE A 267 -17.30 -1.94 -8.09
N ILE A 268 -16.54 -1.63 -7.03
CA ILE A 268 -16.16 -2.62 -6.02
C ILE A 268 -17.37 -3.15 -5.24
N GLU A 269 -18.32 -2.29 -4.86
CA GLU A 269 -19.56 -2.72 -4.21
C GLU A 269 -20.38 -3.65 -5.11
N SER A 270 -20.40 -3.40 -6.43
CA SER A 270 -21.16 -4.23 -7.39
C SER A 270 -20.68 -5.67 -7.49
N VAL A 271 -19.46 -5.98 -7.05
CA VAL A 271 -18.89 -7.34 -7.09
C VAL A 271 -19.12 -8.12 -5.79
N GLY A 272 -20.00 -7.63 -4.91
CA GLY A 272 -20.31 -8.26 -3.63
C GLY A 272 -19.27 -8.00 -2.55
N ALA A 273 -18.45 -6.95 -2.73
CA ALA A 273 -17.45 -6.58 -1.73
C ALA A 273 -18.11 -6.03 -0.46
N VAL A 274 -17.52 -6.32 0.69
CA VAL A 274 -17.99 -5.80 1.99
C VAL A 274 -17.00 -4.75 2.53
N PRO A 275 -17.47 -3.67 3.16
CA PRO A 275 -16.57 -2.72 3.82
C PRO A 275 -15.69 -3.40 4.88
N SER A 276 -14.42 -3.03 4.95
CA SER A 276 -13.49 -3.42 6.01
C SER A 276 -12.96 -2.21 6.77
N THR A 277 -11.65 -1.98 6.77
CA THR A 277 -11.01 -0.92 7.53
C THR A 277 -11.19 0.43 6.83
N ARG A 278 -11.56 1.45 7.61
CA ARG A 278 -11.49 2.84 7.19
C ARG A 278 -10.14 3.42 7.60
N TYR A 279 -9.43 3.96 6.63
CA TYR A 279 -8.13 4.62 6.83
C TYR A 279 -8.28 6.13 6.66
N GLN A 280 -7.39 6.88 7.31
CA GLN A 280 -7.26 8.31 7.14
C GLN A 280 -5.79 8.70 6.95
N ARG A 281 -5.55 9.61 6.01
CA ARG A 281 -4.25 10.27 5.89
C ARG A 281 -4.18 11.40 6.88
N MET A 282 -3.09 11.41 7.64
CA MET A 282 -2.81 12.50 8.57
C MET A 282 -1.47 13.12 8.24
N SER A 283 -1.34 14.43 8.40
CA SER A 283 -0.06 15.10 8.26
C SER A 283 0.14 16.17 9.32
N LYS A 284 1.39 16.54 9.53
CA LYS A 284 1.79 17.65 10.39
C LYS A 284 2.84 18.46 9.68
N ARG A 285 2.60 19.77 9.55
CA ARG A 285 3.62 20.71 9.07
C ARG A 285 4.77 20.78 10.07
N LEU A 286 5.98 20.66 9.54
CA LEU A 286 7.21 20.76 10.31
C LEU A 286 7.73 22.20 10.20
N SER A 287 8.20 22.73 11.33
CA SER A 287 8.79 24.06 11.46
C SER A 287 10.31 24.00 11.46
#